data_AF-A0A9D6VTW6-F1
#
_entry.id   AF-A0A9D6VTW6-F1
#
_cell.length_a   1.000
_cell.length_b   1.000
_cell.length_c   1.000
_cell.angle_alpha   90.00
_cell.angle_beta   90.00
_cell.angle_gamma   90.00
#
_symmetry.space_group_name_H-M   'P 1'
#
loop_
_entity.id
_entity.type
_entity.pdbx_description
1 polymer ?
#
loop_
_entity_poly.entity_id
_entity_poly.type
_entity_poly.pdbx_seq_one_letter_code
_entity_poly.pdbx_strand_id
1 'polypeptide(L)'
;MKKQTLISISVALALSLFAAQSAYASCGNGILTVPDEQCDDGNNVDGDGCSATCTIEPMCGDGIVNAGEACDDGNNMNGDGCSSSCTIEAYCGDGILNDGEMCDDGNNVDSDGCSSECTIEPFCGDGNLDAGEMCDDGNSANGDGCSALCEVEKTGDQGCTPGYWKQTQHFDSWAAPYTPSTQFSAVFEDAFPGKSLLQVMKTGGGGLNALGRHTVAALLNAASADVNYGQTTGGVIDAFNSVYPGTKAAYTSVKDDFAEDNESGCPLN
;
A
#
# COMPACT_ATOMS: atom_id res chain seq x y z
N MET A 1 53.22 -72.22 -48.87
CA MET A 1 54.07 -71.54 -49.85
C MET A 1 53.31 -70.36 -50.43
N LYS A 2 53.86 -69.14 -50.31
CA LYS A 2 53.52 -67.90 -51.06
C LYS A 2 52.08 -67.36 -50.91
N LYS A 3 51.78 -66.07 -50.91
CA LYS A 3 52.39 -64.74 -50.63
C LYS A 3 51.28 -63.78 -51.06
N GLN A 4 51.19 -62.59 -50.42
CA GLN A 4 50.47 -61.39 -50.88
C GLN A 4 48.94 -61.43 -50.72
N THR A 5 48.22 -60.37 -50.40
CA THR A 5 48.44 -58.99 -49.91
C THR A 5 47.00 -58.50 -49.74
N LEU A 6 46.62 -57.90 -48.60
CA LEU A 6 45.53 -56.92 -48.43
C LEU A 6 45.27 -56.76 -46.92
N ILE A 7 46.29 -56.25 -46.24
CA ILE A 7 46.08 -55.28 -45.16
C ILE A 7 45.92 -53.94 -45.89
N SER A 8 45.05 -53.05 -45.38
CA SER A 8 45.00 -51.59 -45.66
C SER A 8 43.65 -50.99 -46.13
N ILE A 9 42.48 -51.46 -45.67
CA ILE A 9 41.24 -50.64 -45.76
C ILE A 9 40.36 -50.79 -44.50
N SER A 10 40.96 -50.71 -43.31
CA SER A 10 40.15 -50.71 -42.06
C SER A 10 40.71 -49.83 -40.93
N VAL A 11 41.71 -48.97 -41.21
CA VAL A 11 42.28 -48.06 -40.20
C VAL A 11 42.29 -46.60 -40.64
N ALA A 12 42.11 -46.30 -41.94
CA ALA A 12 42.03 -44.91 -42.42
C ALA A 12 40.70 -44.21 -42.12
N LEU A 13 39.63 -44.94 -41.76
CA LEU A 13 38.34 -44.34 -41.39
C LEU A 13 38.17 -44.15 -39.87
N ALA A 14 39.06 -44.70 -39.05
CA ALA A 14 39.06 -44.52 -37.60
C ALA A 14 40.05 -43.44 -37.13
N LEU A 15 40.82 -42.85 -38.05
CA LEU A 15 41.68 -41.68 -37.81
C LEU A 15 41.03 -40.35 -38.22
N SER A 16 39.71 -40.34 -38.40
CA SER A 16 38.90 -39.12 -38.53
C SER A 16 37.99 -38.89 -37.32
N LEU A 17 38.12 -39.69 -36.25
CA LEU A 17 37.36 -39.53 -35.01
C LEU A 17 38.16 -38.85 -33.87
N PHE A 18 39.43 -38.51 -34.11
CA PHE A 18 40.31 -37.83 -33.14
C PHE A 18 40.91 -36.53 -33.72
N ALA A 19 40.20 -35.88 -34.63
CA ALA A 19 40.55 -34.56 -35.14
C ALA A 19 39.33 -33.63 -35.34
N ALA A 20 38.26 -33.82 -34.57
CA ALA A 20 37.43 -32.68 -34.16
C ALA A 20 38.14 -32.03 -32.95
N GLN A 21 39.37 -31.61 -33.19
CA GLN A 21 40.10 -30.70 -32.34
C GLN A 21 39.31 -29.40 -32.37
N SER A 22 38.69 -29.05 -31.25
CA SER A 22 38.10 -27.74 -30.99
C SER A 22 37.19 -27.20 -32.11
N ALA A 23 35.88 -27.32 -31.96
CA ALA A 23 35.08 -26.13 -32.22
C ALA A 23 35.69 -25.10 -31.26
N TYR A 24 36.57 -24.26 -31.78
CA TYR A 24 37.25 -23.24 -31.01
C TYR A 24 36.15 -22.48 -30.30
N ALA A 25 36.16 -22.46 -28.97
CA ALA A 25 35.64 -21.31 -28.23
C ALA A 25 36.34 -20.11 -28.87
N SER A 26 35.63 -19.51 -29.81
CA SER A 26 36.13 -18.53 -30.75
C SER A 26 35.16 -17.41 -30.57
N CYS A 27 35.56 -16.49 -29.71
CA CYS A 27 34.73 -15.38 -29.37
C CYS A 27 34.20 -14.68 -30.62
N GLY A 28 32.91 -14.35 -30.62
CA GLY A 28 32.26 -13.61 -31.70
C GLY A 28 31.67 -14.48 -32.79
N ASN A 29 31.37 -15.75 -32.49
CA ASN A 29 30.79 -16.67 -33.47
C ASN A 29 29.25 -16.79 -33.34
N GLY A 30 28.66 -16.13 -32.35
CA GLY A 30 27.24 -16.11 -32.04
C GLY A 30 26.77 -17.28 -31.17
N ILE A 31 27.70 -18.07 -30.61
CA ILE A 31 27.41 -19.27 -29.82
C ILE A 31 28.18 -19.20 -28.50
N LEU A 32 27.45 -19.00 -27.39
CA LEU A 32 28.02 -19.02 -26.05
C LEU A 32 28.54 -20.42 -25.65
N THR A 33 29.87 -20.55 -25.49
CA THR A 33 30.56 -21.80 -25.18
C THR A 33 31.01 -21.85 -23.71
N VAL A 34 30.15 -22.31 -22.80
CA VAL A 34 30.47 -22.44 -21.36
C VAL A 34 31.36 -23.68 -21.11
N PRO A 35 32.47 -23.60 -20.34
CA PRO A 35 32.90 -22.49 -19.49
C PRO A 35 33.96 -21.56 -20.10
N ASP A 36 34.28 -21.72 -21.39
CA ASP A 36 35.40 -21.03 -22.03
C ASP A 36 35.07 -19.56 -22.41
N GLU A 37 33.78 -19.23 -22.57
CA GLU A 37 33.26 -17.88 -22.86
C GLU A 37 32.28 -17.43 -21.77
N GLN A 38 32.34 -16.16 -21.35
CA GLN A 38 31.38 -15.55 -20.41
C GLN A 38 30.17 -14.93 -21.14
N CYS A 39 30.38 -14.50 -22.39
CA CYS A 39 29.42 -13.92 -23.33
C CYS A 39 29.83 -14.30 -24.76
N ASP A 40 28.97 -14.11 -25.76
CA ASP A 40 29.32 -14.06 -27.20
C ASP A 40 28.21 -13.28 -27.92
N ASP A 41 28.54 -12.13 -28.53
CA ASP A 41 27.60 -11.24 -29.22
C ASP A 41 27.66 -11.35 -30.76
N GLY A 42 28.32 -12.40 -31.27
CA GLY A 42 28.45 -12.64 -32.71
C GLY A 42 29.49 -11.78 -33.41
N ASN A 43 30.35 -11.05 -32.68
CA ASN A 43 31.47 -10.34 -33.26
C ASN A 43 32.68 -10.18 -32.28
N ASN A 44 33.73 -9.47 -32.70
CA ASN A 44 34.96 -9.25 -31.91
C ASN A 44 35.25 -7.74 -31.75
N VAL A 45 34.20 -6.93 -31.67
CA VAL A 45 34.28 -5.51 -31.31
C VAL A 45 34.36 -5.44 -29.79
N ASP A 46 35.05 -4.43 -29.28
CA ASP A 46 35.07 -4.13 -27.84
C ASP A 46 34.09 -2.97 -27.61
N GLY A 47 33.39 -2.98 -26.48
CA GLY A 47 32.43 -1.97 -26.05
C GLY A 47 31.00 -2.18 -26.55
N ASP A 48 30.62 -3.38 -26.99
CA ASP A 48 29.26 -3.75 -27.40
C ASP A 48 28.65 -4.90 -26.57
N GLY A 49 29.24 -5.20 -25.43
CA GLY A 49 28.68 -6.06 -24.38
C GLY A 49 29.42 -7.37 -24.23
N CYS A 50 30.21 -7.73 -25.24
CA CYS A 50 31.14 -8.82 -25.16
C CYS A 50 32.47 -8.47 -25.82
N SER A 51 33.51 -8.32 -25.01
CA SER A 51 34.85 -8.01 -25.54
C SER A 51 35.27 -9.03 -26.60
N ALA A 52 36.27 -8.68 -27.41
CA ALA A 52 36.90 -9.58 -28.36
C ALA A 52 37.50 -10.86 -27.73
N THR A 53 37.60 -10.92 -26.40
CA THR A 53 38.07 -12.06 -25.61
C THR A 53 36.97 -12.80 -24.84
N CYS A 54 35.70 -12.49 -25.10
CA CYS A 54 34.51 -13.12 -24.51
C CYS A 54 34.44 -13.01 -22.99
N THR A 55 34.95 -11.91 -22.47
CA THR A 55 34.62 -11.40 -21.14
C THR A 55 33.49 -10.39 -21.26
N ILE A 56 32.53 -10.47 -20.35
CA ILE A 56 31.45 -9.47 -20.23
C ILE A 56 32.11 -8.11 -20.02
N GLU A 57 31.75 -7.16 -20.86
CA GLU A 57 32.17 -5.78 -20.69
C GLU A 57 31.09 -5.05 -19.88
N PRO A 58 31.46 -4.30 -18.82
CA PRO A 58 30.50 -3.45 -18.14
C PRO A 58 30.00 -2.40 -19.14
N MET A 59 28.73 -2.48 -19.48
CA MET A 59 28.05 -1.55 -20.37
C MET A 59 26.88 -0.95 -19.64
N CYS A 60 26.93 0.37 -19.50
CA CYS A 60 25.80 1.11 -19.01
C CYS A 60 24.63 1.06 -19.99
N GLY A 61 23.44 0.82 -19.48
CA GLY A 61 22.19 0.76 -20.22
C GLY A 61 21.81 -0.62 -20.72
N ASP A 62 22.40 -1.70 -20.19
CA ASP A 62 22.08 -3.08 -20.58
C ASP A 62 20.99 -3.72 -19.68
N GLY A 63 20.55 -3.01 -18.65
CA GLY A 63 19.56 -3.41 -17.66
C GLY A 63 20.13 -4.24 -16.51
N ILE A 64 21.46 -4.39 -16.43
CA ILE A 64 22.15 -5.22 -15.45
C ILE A 64 23.26 -4.40 -14.79
N VAL A 65 23.16 -4.19 -13.47
CA VAL A 65 24.25 -3.53 -12.72
C VAL A 65 25.47 -4.45 -12.64
N ASN A 66 26.49 -4.15 -13.45
CA ASN A 66 27.75 -4.88 -13.52
C ASN A 66 28.77 -4.38 -12.47
N ALA A 67 29.84 -5.14 -12.27
CA ALA A 67 30.90 -4.77 -11.34
C ALA A 67 31.63 -3.49 -11.81
N GLY A 68 31.41 -2.37 -11.11
CA GLY A 68 31.98 -1.06 -11.43
C GLY A 68 30.94 0.00 -11.78
N GLU A 69 29.69 -0.40 -11.99
CA GLU A 69 28.56 0.49 -12.23
C GLU A 69 27.88 0.84 -10.91
N ALA A 70 27.43 2.08 -10.75
CA ALA A 70 26.66 2.49 -9.58
C ALA A 70 25.15 2.24 -9.75
N CYS A 71 24.68 2.23 -11.00
CA CYS A 71 23.30 2.02 -11.44
C CYS A 71 23.29 1.47 -12.87
N ASP A 72 22.13 1.01 -13.34
CA ASP A 72 21.82 0.76 -14.76
C ASP A 72 20.29 0.81 -14.93
N ASP A 73 19.78 1.72 -15.75
CA ASP A 73 18.34 1.92 -16.01
C ASP A 73 17.88 1.34 -17.37
N GLY A 74 18.70 0.48 -17.98
CA GLY A 74 18.40 -0.17 -19.24
C GLY A 74 18.50 0.75 -20.46
N ASN A 75 19.08 1.94 -20.32
CA ASN A 75 19.42 2.79 -21.45
C ASN A 75 20.63 3.75 -21.17
N ASN A 76 20.98 4.62 -22.13
CA ASN A 76 22.09 5.57 -22.01
C ASN A 76 21.61 7.03 -22.12
N MET A 77 20.36 7.30 -21.77
CA MET A 77 19.88 8.65 -21.58
C MET A 77 20.52 9.20 -20.30
N ASN A 78 20.41 10.51 -20.10
CA ASN A 78 20.82 11.12 -18.84
C ASN A 78 19.60 11.86 -18.30
N GLY A 79 19.48 11.92 -16.99
CA GLY A 79 18.36 12.51 -16.26
C GLY A 79 17.20 11.55 -16.05
N ASP A 80 17.43 10.24 -16.13
CA ASP A 80 16.42 9.18 -15.98
C ASP A 80 16.78 8.12 -14.92
N GLY A 81 17.67 8.49 -14.00
CA GLY A 81 18.05 7.70 -12.82
C GLY A 81 19.46 7.13 -12.94
N CYS A 82 19.91 6.82 -14.16
CA CYS A 82 21.28 6.43 -14.41
C CYS A 82 21.89 7.15 -15.61
N SER A 83 22.98 7.88 -15.38
CA SER A 83 23.69 8.53 -16.48
C SER A 83 24.18 7.51 -17.50
N SER A 84 24.45 7.95 -18.72
CA SER A 84 25.23 7.22 -19.73
C SER A 84 26.62 6.72 -19.29
N SER A 85 27.12 7.21 -18.15
CA SER A 85 28.38 6.81 -17.51
C SER A 85 28.21 5.94 -16.25
N CYS A 86 27.00 5.43 -16.00
CA CYS A 86 26.67 4.56 -14.87
C CYS A 86 26.93 5.17 -13.49
N THR A 87 26.77 6.48 -13.40
CA THR A 87 26.61 7.22 -12.15
C THR A 87 25.14 7.45 -11.86
N ILE A 88 24.73 7.25 -10.60
CA ILE A 88 23.39 7.58 -10.13
C ILE A 88 23.13 9.06 -10.40
N GLU A 89 22.01 9.35 -11.04
CA GLU A 89 21.50 10.69 -11.25
C GLU A 89 20.26 10.89 -10.38
N ALA A 90 20.02 12.11 -9.91
CA ALA A 90 18.75 12.43 -9.28
C ALA A 90 17.66 12.35 -10.36
N TYR A 91 16.62 11.56 -10.10
CA TYR A 91 15.48 11.37 -10.96
C TYR A 91 14.24 11.15 -10.11
N CYS A 92 13.38 12.18 -10.09
CA CYS A 92 12.09 12.06 -9.43
C CYS A 92 11.23 11.00 -10.14
N GLY A 93 10.59 10.18 -9.35
CA GLY A 93 9.51 9.30 -9.73
C GLY A 93 9.89 7.84 -9.90
N ASP A 94 11.09 7.43 -9.47
CA ASP A 94 11.49 6.03 -9.49
C ASP A 94 11.20 5.28 -8.17
N GLY A 95 10.71 5.99 -7.16
CA GLY A 95 10.38 5.46 -5.83
C GLY A 95 11.59 5.33 -4.92
N ILE A 96 12.76 5.87 -5.30
CA ILE A 96 14.02 5.76 -4.58
C ILE A 96 14.57 7.15 -4.30
N LEU A 97 14.66 7.52 -3.02
CA LEU A 97 15.29 8.79 -2.64
C LEU A 97 16.81 8.76 -2.86
N ASN A 98 17.26 9.38 -3.96
CA ASN A 98 18.66 9.47 -4.36
C ASN A 98 19.37 10.72 -3.81
N ASP A 99 20.71 10.69 -3.80
CA ASP A 99 21.54 11.84 -3.40
C ASP A 99 21.30 13.03 -4.37
N GLY A 100 20.62 14.07 -3.89
CA GLY A 100 20.30 15.27 -4.67
C GLY A 100 18.80 15.58 -4.74
N GLU A 101 17.96 14.61 -4.40
CA GLU A 101 16.51 14.76 -4.32
C GLU A 101 16.08 15.26 -2.94
N MET A 102 14.99 16.04 -2.88
CA MET A 102 14.37 16.39 -1.59
C MET A 102 13.25 15.43 -1.20
N CYS A 103 12.64 14.77 -2.19
CA CYS A 103 11.56 13.80 -2.08
C CYS A 103 11.55 12.90 -3.33
N ASP A 104 10.80 11.80 -3.26
CA ASP A 104 10.39 10.96 -4.39
C ASP A 104 9.10 10.23 -3.98
N ASP A 105 8.02 10.40 -4.74
CA ASP A 105 6.72 9.76 -4.50
C ASP A 105 6.38 8.64 -5.51
N GLY A 106 7.39 8.17 -6.25
CA GLY A 106 7.26 7.08 -7.21
C GLY A 106 6.57 7.47 -8.52
N ASN A 107 6.40 8.78 -8.79
CA ASN A 107 6.00 9.27 -10.10
C ASN A 107 6.49 10.72 -10.39
N ASN A 108 6.13 11.28 -11.57
CA ASN A 108 6.49 12.65 -11.98
C ASN A 108 5.24 13.52 -12.21
N VAL A 109 4.16 13.24 -11.48
CA VAL A 109 3.01 14.14 -11.40
C VAL A 109 3.41 15.27 -10.46
N ASP A 110 2.89 16.47 -10.73
CA ASP A 110 3.07 17.58 -9.81
C ASP A 110 1.82 17.67 -8.92
N SER A 111 2.01 18.17 -7.70
CA SER A 111 1.03 18.37 -6.63
C SER A 111 0.48 17.10 -5.99
N ASP A 112 1.29 16.03 -5.93
CA ASP A 112 0.99 14.78 -5.21
C ASP A 112 2.02 14.39 -4.12
N GLY A 113 2.87 15.35 -3.74
CA GLY A 113 3.78 15.25 -2.60
C GLY A 113 5.24 15.48 -3.01
N CYS A 114 5.57 15.15 -4.25
CA CYS A 114 6.86 15.47 -4.83
C CYS A 114 6.75 15.94 -6.29
N SER A 115 7.25 17.14 -6.57
CA SER A 115 7.21 17.67 -7.94
C SER A 115 8.09 16.85 -8.88
N SER A 116 7.83 16.94 -10.18
CA SER A 116 8.68 16.34 -11.21
C SER A 116 10.16 16.80 -11.19
N GLU A 117 10.50 17.85 -10.44
CA GLU A 117 11.85 18.33 -10.16
C GLU A 117 12.40 17.95 -8.77
N CYS A 118 11.84 16.92 -8.13
CA CYS A 118 12.25 16.39 -6.82
C CYS A 118 12.14 17.42 -5.69
N THR A 119 11.15 18.32 -5.76
CA THR A 119 10.91 19.32 -4.71
C THR A 119 9.67 18.96 -3.91
N ILE A 120 9.75 19.09 -2.58
CA ILE A 120 8.61 18.81 -1.69
C ILE A 120 7.49 19.77 -2.05
N GLU A 121 6.34 19.21 -2.38
CA GLU A 121 5.12 19.96 -2.62
C GLU A 121 4.15 19.76 -1.47
N PRO A 122 3.40 20.80 -1.07
CA PRO A 122 2.31 20.63 -0.12
C PRO A 122 1.30 19.62 -0.68
N PHE A 123 1.05 18.53 0.05
CA PHE A 123 0.10 17.51 -0.40
C PHE A 123 -0.80 17.01 0.73
N CYS A 124 -2.10 17.10 0.45
CA CYS A 124 -3.10 16.67 1.38
C CYS A 124 -3.25 15.15 1.47
N GLY A 125 -2.92 14.61 2.63
CA GLY A 125 -3.06 13.21 2.98
C GLY A 125 -1.73 12.48 3.14
N ASP A 126 -0.61 13.19 3.31
CA ASP A 126 0.71 12.57 3.53
C ASP A 126 1.02 12.32 5.03
N GLY A 127 0.16 12.80 5.94
CA GLY A 127 0.34 12.69 7.38
C GLY A 127 1.08 13.86 8.01
N ASN A 128 1.47 14.87 7.23
CA ASN A 128 2.14 16.08 7.68
C ASN A 128 1.25 17.29 7.45
N LEU A 129 1.38 18.31 8.30
CA LEU A 129 0.67 19.57 8.10
C LEU A 129 1.57 20.56 7.38
N ASP A 130 1.37 20.70 6.08
CA ASP A 130 2.19 21.55 5.23
C ASP A 130 1.73 23.01 5.16
N ALA A 131 2.64 23.86 4.66
CA ALA A 131 2.39 25.29 4.54
C ALA A 131 1.31 25.59 3.49
N GLY A 132 0.09 25.87 3.96
CA GLY A 132 -1.07 26.16 3.11
C GLY A 132 -2.28 25.30 3.44
N GLU A 133 -2.06 24.22 4.19
CA GLU A 133 -3.10 23.29 4.62
C GLU A 133 -3.78 23.76 5.91
N MET A 134 -5.06 23.41 6.08
CA MET A 134 -5.77 23.64 7.34
C MET A 134 -5.80 22.40 8.25
N CYS A 135 -5.62 21.21 7.69
CA CYS A 135 -5.57 19.92 8.34
C CYS A 135 -4.79 18.93 7.45
N ASP A 136 -4.45 17.78 8.00
CA ASP A 136 -4.03 16.57 7.28
C ASP A 136 -4.39 15.37 8.17
N ASP A 137 -5.07 14.35 7.62
CA ASP A 137 -5.43 13.11 8.34
C ASP A 137 -4.79 11.86 7.74
N GLY A 138 -3.71 12.03 6.98
CA GLY A 138 -2.89 10.95 6.43
C GLY A 138 -3.55 10.18 5.29
N ASN A 139 -4.60 10.73 4.68
CA ASN A 139 -5.15 10.24 3.43
C ASN A 139 -5.98 11.34 2.70
N SER A 140 -6.50 11.04 1.51
CA SER A 140 -7.32 11.98 0.72
C SER A 140 -8.80 11.57 0.64
N ALA A 141 -9.30 10.79 1.61
CA ALA A 141 -10.72 10.54 1.73
C ALA A 141 -11.45 11.82 2.18
N ASN A 142 -12.77 11.80 2.06
CA ASN A 142 -13.59 12.87 2.60
C ASN A 142 -14.48 12.26 3.68
N GLY A 143 -14.80 13.04 4.70
CA GLY A 143 -15.61 12.69 5.85
C GLY A 143 -14.85 12.09 7.04
N ASP A 144 -13.51 12.16 7.07
CA ASP A 144 -12.67 11.51 8.07
C ASP A 144 -11.77 12.45 8.90
N GLY A 145 -11.86 13.75 8.66
CA GLY A 145 -11.24 14.78 9.51
C GLY A 145 -10.61 15.89 8.70
N CYS A 146 -10.12 15.51 7.53
CA CYS A 146 -9.58 16.41 6.55
C CYS A 146 -10.06 16.02 5.15
N SER A 147 -10.52 17.00 4.37
CA SER A 147 -10.93 16.73 2.99
C SER A 147 -9.70 16.53 2.09
N ALA A 148 -9.91 15.96 0.91
CA ALA A 148 -8.89 15.88 -0.15
C ALA A 148 -8.32 17.26 -0.60
N LEU A 149 -8.92 18.36 -0.17
CA LEU A 149 -8.49 19.74 -0.45
C LEU A 149 -7.85 20.42 0.78
N CYS A 150 -7.56 19.67 1.84
CA CYS A 150 -6.96 20.17 3.07
C CYS A 150 -7.77 21.26 3.78
N GLU A 151 -9.08 21.21 3.58
CA GLU A 151 -10.06 21.94 4.38
C GLU A 151 -10.49 21.07 5.56
N VAL A 152 -10.50 21.66 6.76
CA VAL A 152 -10.99 20.99 7.97
C VAL A 152 -12.42 20.54 7.73
N GLU A 153 -12.60 19.23 7.69
CA GLU A 153 -13.91 18.66 7.67
C GLU A 153 -14.45 18.61 9.08
N LYS A 154 -15.65 19.12 9.23
CA LYS A 154 -16.34 19.01 10.52
C LYS A 154 -16.92 17.60 10.62
N THR A 155 -16.07 16.66 11.03
CA THR A 155 -16.47 15.29 11.37
C THR A 155 -17.32 15.30 12.63
N GLY A 156 -18.43 14.55 12.64
CA GLY A 156 -19.31 14.47 13.81
C GLY A 156 -20.32 15.61 13.95
N ASP A 157 -20.57 16.32 12.87
CA ASP A 157 -21.62 17.34 12.78
C ASP A 157 -23.03 16.77 12.71
N GLN A 158 -23.14 15.46 12.53
CA GLN A 158 -24.41 14.80 12.35
C GLN A 158 -24.59 13.72 13.38
N GLY A 159 -25.80 13.61 13.91
CA GLY A 159 -26.15 12.63 14.91
C GLY A 159 -27.65 12.59 15.12
N CYS A 160 -28.22 11.39 15.04
CA CYS A 160 -29.61 11.14 15.36
C CYS A 160 -29.73 10.68 16.82
N THR A 161 -30.60 11.34 17.57
CA THR A 161 -30.80 11.07 19.00
C THR A 161 -31.30 9.64 19.25
N PRO A 162 -31.17 9.09 20.48
CA PRO A 162 -31.86 7.86 20.87
C PRO A 162 -33.38 7.90 20.64
N GLY A 163 -33.95 9.11 20.59
CA GLY A 163 -35.35 9.35 20.28
C GLY A 163 -35.73 9.02 18.84
N TYR A 164 -34.84 9.26 17.87
CA TYR A 164 -35.02 8.91 16.47
C TYR A 164 -34.98 7.39 16.30
N TRP A 165 -33.86 6.77 16.69
CA TRP A 165 -33.58 5.35 16.45
C TRP A 165 -34.56 4.37 17.09
N LYS A 166 -35.25 4.76 18.17
CA LYS A 166 -36.23 3.89 18.87
C LYS A 166 -37.61 3.83 18.21
N GLN A 167 -37.92 4.71 17.25
CA GLN A 167 -39.22 4.77 16.60
C GLN A 167 -39.29 3.73 15.48
N THR A 168 -40.40 3.01 15.41
CA THR A 168 -40.57 1.89 14.45
C THR A 168 -40.48 2.31 13.00
N GLN A 169 -40.84 3.56 12.69
CA GLN A 169 -40.77 4.12 11.33
C GLN A 169 -39.34 4.37 10.82
N HIS A 170 -38.33 4.34 11.71
CA HIS A 170 -36.93 4.55 11.37
C HIS A 170 -36.11 3.25 11.45
N PHE A 171 -36.76 2.08 11.56
CA PHE A 171 -36.05 0.80 11.62
C PHE A 171 -35.39 0.42 10.28
N ASP A 172 -35.88 0.95 9.17
CA ASP A 172 -35.27 0.76 7.86
C ASP A 172 -33.92 1.49 7.74
N SER A 173 -33.67 2.51 8.58
CA SER A 173 -32.40 3.23 8.65
C SER A 173 -31.33 2.48 9.46
N TRP A 174 -31.65 1.35 10.09
CA TRP A 174 -30.65 0.58 10.84
C TRP A 174 -29.72 -0.14 9.85
N ALA A 175 -28.48 0.33 9.79
CA ALA A 175 -27.46 -0.25 8.93
C ALA A 175 -27.00 -1.63 9.43
N ALA A 176 -26.77 -2.54 8.47
CA ALA A 176 -26.18 -3.85 8.77
C ALA A 176 -24.80 -3.70 9.44
N PRO A 177 -24.44 -4.57 10.40
CA PRO A 177 -25.12 -5.80 10.78
C PRO A 177 -26.20 -5.63 11.88
N TYR A 178 -26.49 -4.40 12.30
CA TYR A 178 -27.31 -4.14 13.48
C TYR A 178 -28.81 -4.13 13.15
N THR A 179 -29.58 -4.82 13.98
CA THR A 179 -31.04 -4.89 13.86
C THR A 179 -31.71 -4.65 15.22
N PRO A 180 -32.98 -4.25 15.28
CA PRO A 180 -33.69 -4.04 16.54
C PRO A 180 -33.69 -5.25 17.50
N SER A 181 -33.54 -6.47 16.98
CA SER A 181 -33.45 -7.73 17.72
C SER A 181 -32.02 -8.17 18.05
N THR A 182 -30.99 -7.47 17.56
CA THR A 182 -29.59 -7.77 17.88
C THR A 182 -29.38 -7.68 19.38
N GLN A 183 -28.76 -8.70 19.98
CA GLN A 183 -28.49 -8.73 21.41
C GLN A 183 -27.42 -7.71 21.77
N PHE A 184 -27.59 -7.01 22.90
CA PHE A 184 -26.60 -6.04 23.36
C PHE A 184 -25.23 -6.70 23.59
N SER A 185 -25.22 -7.89 24.20
CA SER A 185 -24.04 -8.70 24.44
C SER A 185 -23.37 -9.29 23.19
N ALA A 186 -23.99 -9.14 22.01
CA ALA A 186 -23.36 -9.52 20.75
C ALA A 186 -22.43 -8.42 20.20
N VAL A 187 -22.51 -7.20 20.76
CA VAL A 187 -21.76 -6.02 20.28
C VAL A 187 -20.88 -5.43 21.39
N PHE A 188 -21.37 -5.43 22.62
CA PHE A 188 -20.69 -4.85 23.79
C PHE A 188 -20.52 -5.89 24.90
N GLU A 189 -19.73 -5.58 25.92
CA GLU A 189 -19.70 -6.34 27.18
C GLU A 189 -21.11 -6.43 27.79
N ASP A 190 -21.46 -7.58 28.40
CA ASP A 190 -22.83 -7.93 28.80
C ASP A 190 -23.35 -7.15 30.02
N ALA A 191 -23.62 -5.85 29.80
CA ALA A 191 -24.17 -4.94 30.78
C ALA A 191 -25.68 -5.03 30.96
N PHE A 192 -26.36 -5.64 29.98
CA PHE A 192 -27.81 -5.73 29.91
C PHE A 192 -28.25 -7.15 29.56
N PRO A 193 -28.16 -8.10 30.51
CA PRO A 193 -28.40 -9.51 30.23
C PRO A 193 -29.75 -9.76 29.56
N GLY A 194 -29.72 -10.42 28.40
CA GLY A 194 -30.88 -10.82 27.63
C GLY A 194 -31.66 -9.70 26.95
N LYS A 195 -31.14 -8.46 26.92
CA LYS A 195 -31.76 -7.35 26.21
C LYS A 195 -31.19 -7.17 24.80
N SER A 196 -32.07 -6.86 23.85
CA SER A 196 -31.67 -6.39 22.53
C SER A 196 -31.27 -4.90 22.54
N LEU A 197 -30.58 -4.44 21.49
CA LEU A 197 -30.24 -3.02 21.28
C LEU A 197 -31.48 -2.12 21.41
N LEU A 198 -32.60 -2.48 20.77
CA LEU A 198 -33.86 -1.73 20.90
C LEU A 198 -34.42 -1.74 22.33
N GLN A 199 -34.31 -2.87 23.03
CA GLN A 199 -34.79 -2.98 24.41
C GLN A 199 -33.96 -2.14 25.37
N VAL A 200 -32.63 -2.08 25.19
CA VAL A 200 -31.75 -1.16 25.93
C VAL A 200 -32.11 0.29 25.65
N MET A 201 -32.31 0.63 24.37
CA MET A 201 -32.68 1.99 23.96
C MET A 201 -34.03 2.47 24.54
N LYS A 202 -34.94 1.54 24.87
CA LYS A 202 -36.24 1.81 25.52
C LYS A 202 -36.17 1.84 27.05
N THR A 203 -35.01 1.59 27.66
CA THR A 203 -34.88 1.64 29.14
C THR A 203 -35.09 3.06 29.67
N GLY A 204 -35.65 3.19 30.87
CA GLY A 204 -35.73 4.47 31.59
C GLY A 204 -34.60 4.67 32.59
N GLY A 205 -34.44 5.90 33.08
CA GLY A 205 -33.51 6.23 34.16
C GLY A 205 -32.12 6.69 33.72
N GLY A 206 -31.25 6.94 34.71
CA GLY A 206 -29.88 7.43 34.56
C GLY A 206 -28.81 6.35 34.77
N GLY A 207 -27.54 6.75 34.89
CA GLY A 207 -26.41 5.83 35.09
C GLY A 207 -26.24 4.89 33.90
N LEU A 208 -26.03 3.59 34.16
CA LEU A 208 -25.82 2.59 33.13
C LEU A 208 -26.94 2.57 32.06
N ASN A 209 -28.21 2.71 32.47
CA ASN A 209 -29.32 2.75 31.51
C ASN A 209 -29.23 3.95 30.56
N ALA A 210 -28.79 5.12 31.05
CA ALA A 210 -28.60 6.28 30.17
C ALA A 210 -27.42 6.07 29.23
N LEU A 211 -26.28 5.57 29.75
CA LEU A 211 -25.13 5.20 28.93
C LEU A 211 -25.56 4.25 27.80
N GLY A 212 -26.22 3.13 28.14
CA GLY A 212 -26.68 2.16 27.16
C GLY A 212 -27.57 2.75 26.06
N ARG A 213 -28.48 3.67 26.37
CA ARG A 213 -29.30 4.33 25.33
C ARG A 213 -28.47 5.18 24.37
N HIS A 214 -27.54 5.98 24.90
CA HIS A 214 -26.70 6.85 24.08
C HIS A 214 -25.65 6.07 23.30
N THR A 215 -25.09 5.01 23.87
CA THR A 215 -24.16 4.10 23.17
C THR A 215 -24.84 3.39 22.00
N VAL A 216 -26.07 2.90 22.16
CA VAL A 216 -26.78 2.28 21.04
C VAL A 216 -27.08 3.29 19.93
N ALA A 217 -27.44 4.53 20.27
CA ALA A 217 -27.62 5.58 19.27
C ALA A 217 -26.30 5.93 18.56
N ALA A 218 -25.21 6.06 19.32
CA ALA A 218 -23.87 6.34 18.79
C ALA A 218 -23.42 5.23 17.82
N LEU A 219 -23.65 3.97 18.18
CA LEU A 219 -23.36 2.83 17.32
C LEU A 219 -24.11 2.89 15.98
N LEU A 220 -25.40 3.26 16.02
CA LEU A 220 -26.23 3.34 14.81
C LEU A 220 -25.86 4.53 13.94
N ASN A 221 -25.52 5.68 14.55
CA ASN A 221 -24.99 6.82 13.81
C ASN A 221 -23.65 6.47 13.15
N ALA A 222 -22.72 5.89 13.90
CA ALA A 222 -21.41 5.44 13.40
C ALA A 222 -21.49 4.35 12.31
N ALA A 223 -22.56 3.56 12.30
CA ALA A 223 -22.78 2.50 11.31
C ALA A 223 -23.47 3.00 10.03
N SER A 224 -24.06 4.19 10.05
CA SER A 224 -24.85 4.72 8.95
C SER A 224 -23.96 5.50 7.97
N ALA A 225 -23.92 5.05 6.71
CA ALA A 225 -23.20 5.77 5.65
C ALA A 225 -23.80 7.18 5.37
N ASP A 226 -25.07 7.39 5.74
CA ASP A 226 -25.79 8.65 5.54
C ASP A 226 -25.66 9.61 6.75
N VAL A 227 -24.85 9.26 7.77
CA VAL A 227 -24.62 10.12 8.95
C VAL A 227 -23.12 10.35 9.11
N ASN A 228 -22.68 11.59 8.98
CA ASN A 228 -21.32 12.01 9.32
C ASN A 228 -21.14 12.08 10.85
N TYR A 229 -20.97 10.91 11.45
CA TYR A 229 -20.76 10.74 12.90
C TYR A 229 -19.27 10.73 13.23
N GLY A 230 -18.87 11.44 14.29
CA GLY A 230 -17.46 11.68 14.62
C GLY A 230 -16.74 10.48 15.26
N GLN A 231 -17.44 9.36 15.43
CA GLN A 231 -16.89 8.13 15.99
C GLN A 231 -17.13 6.94 15.07
N THR A 232 -16.19 6.01 15.05
CA THR A 232 -16.36 4.72 14.37
C THR A 232 -17.15 3.76 15.25
N THR A 233 -17.74 2.72 14.65
CA THR A 233 -18.43 1.65 15.41
C THR A 233 -17.50 0.98 16.43
N GLY A 234 -16.23 0.75 16.07
CA GLY A 234 -15.21 0.24 16.98
C GLY A 234 -14.93 1.20 18.14
N GLY A 235 -14.77 2.49 17.85
CA GLY A 235 -14.56 3.52 18.88
C GLY A 235 -15.70 3.59 19.90
N VAL A 236 -16.96 3.48 19.44
CA VAL A 236 -18.13 3.44 20.32
C VAL A 236 -18.13 2.20 21.23
N ILE A 237 -17.77 1.03 20.68
CA ILE A 237 -17.66 -0.23 21.42
C ILE A 237 -16.58 -0.15 22.49
N ASP A 238 -15.39 0.32 22.12
CA ASP A 238 -14.26 0.46 23.03
C ASP A 238 -14.56 1.47 24.14
N ALA A 239 -15.16 2.61 23.80
CA ALA A 239 -15.54 3.63 24.79
C ALA A 239 -16.53 3.07 25.82
N PHE A 240 -17.55 2.31 25.41
CA PHE A 240 -18.47 1.65 26.35
C PHE A 240 -17.78 0.59 27.21
N ASN A 241 -17.02 -0.32 26.58
CA ASN A 241 -16.36 -1.43 27.27
C ASN A 241 -15.27 -0.94 28.23
N SER A 242 -14.64 0.21 27.97
CA SER A 242 -13.63 0.79 28.85
C SER A 242 -14.17 1.23 30.21
N VAL A 243 -15.47 1.57 30.30
CA VAL A 243 -16.11 2.03 31.54
C VAL A 243 -17.00 0.98 32.19
N TYR A 244 -17.28 -0.14 31.54
CA TYR A 244 -18.12 -1.22 32.07
C TYR A 244 -17.32 -2.50 32.37
N PRO A 245 -17.49 -3.13 33.55
CA PRO A 245 -18.25 -2.66 34.71
C PRO A 245 -17.52 -1.53 35.45
N GLY A 246 -18.26 -0.49 35.83
CA GLY A 246 -17.70 0.69 36.49
C GLY A 246 -18.68 1.48 37.35
N THR A 247 -18.34 2.75 37.60
CA THR A 247 -19.11 3.63 38.49
C THR A 247 -20.08 4.51 37.72
N LYS A 248 -21.10 5.03 38.41
CA LYS A 248 -22.03 6.01 37.83
C LYS A 248 -21.31 7.23 37.25
N ALA A 249 -20.20 7.67 37.86
CA ALA A 249 -19.42 8.80 37.38
C ALA A 249 -18.73 8.49 36.04
N ALA A 250 -18.10 7.31 35.91
CA ALA A 250 -17.51 6.85 34.66
C ALA A 250 -18.55 6.72 33.54
N TYR A 251 -19.72 6.15 33.87
CA TYR A 251 -20.84 6.07 32.92
C TYR A 251 -21.35 7.44 32.47
N THR A 252 -21.38 8.42 33.37
CA THR A 252 -21.86 9.77 33.05
C THR A 252 -20.94 10.45 32.04
N SER A 253 -19.60 10.35 32.19
CA SER A 253 -18.65 10.96 31.27
C SER A 253 -18.87 10.48 29.83
N VAL A 254 -18.76 9.17 29.58
CA VAL A 254 -18.92 8.59 28.24
C VAL A 254 -20.34 8.82 27.69
N LYS A 255 -21.36 8.82 28.55
CA LYS A 255 -22.72 9.16 28.15
C LYS A 255 -22.85 10.62 27.72
N ASP A 256 -22.13 11.55 28.36
CA ASP A 256 -22.17 12.98 28.00
C ASP A 256 -21.52 13.18 26.64
N ASP A 257 -20.36 12.55 26.39
CA ASP A 257 -19.68 12.58 25.08
C ASP A 257 -20.62 12.04 23.97
N PHE A 258 -21.19 10.84 24.14
CA PHE A 258 -22.15 10.31 23.17
C PHE A 258 -23.40 11.18 23.05
N ALA A 259 -23.86 11.85 24.11
CA ALA A 259 -25.06 12.67 24.04
C ALA A 259 -24.82 13.91 23.18
N GLU A 260 -23.66 14.54 23.32
CA GLU A 260 -23.24 15.67 22.50
C GLU A 260 -23.24 15.27 21.01
N ASP A 261 -22.51 14.22 20.65
CA ASP A 261 -22.41 13.74 19.26
C ASP A 261 -23.78 13.33 18.68
N ASN A 262 -24.61 12.65 19.47
CA ASN A 262 -25.94 12.19 19.03
C ASN A 262 -26.96 13.34 18.84
N GLU A 263 -26.65 14.54 19.34
CA GLU A 263 -27.51 15.72 19.29
C GLU A 263 -27.01 16.77 18.28
N SER A 264 -25.95 16.48 17.53
CA SER A 264 -25.35 17.39 16.51
C SER A 264 -26.26 17.71 15.33
N GLY A 265 -27.29 16.89 15.07
CA GLY A 265 -28.31 17.15 14.04
C GLY A 265 -28.52 15.95 13.13
N CYS A 266 -29.76 15.46 13.03
CA CYS A 266 -30.07 14.22 12.31
C CYS A 266 -30.31 14.49 10.81
N PRO A 267 -29.50 13.93 9.89
CA PRO A 267 -29.67 14.11 8.44
C PRO A 267 -30.76 13.21 7.84
N LEU A 268 -31.26 12.24 8.61
CA LEU A 268 -32.18 11.20 8.14
C LEU A 268 -33.68 11.55 8.33
N ASN A 269 -34.02 12.84 8.44
CA ASN A 269 -35.38 13.34 8.65
C ASN A 269 -36.09 13.73 7.35
#